data_AF-A0A3Q2H1S4-F1
#
_entry.id   AF-A0A3Q2H1S4-F1
#
_cell.length_a   1.000
_cell.length_b   1.000
_cell.length_c   1.000
_cell.angle_alpha   90.00
_cell.angle_beta   90.00
_cell.angle_gamma   90.00
#
_symmetry.space_group_name_H-M   'P 1'
#
loop_
_entity.id
_entity.type
_entity.pdbx_description
1 polymer ?
#
loop_
_entity_poly.entity_id
_entity_poly.type
_entity_poly.pdbx_seq_one_letter_code
_entity_poly.pdbx_strand_id
1 'polypeptide(L)'
;MCDRPQHFLGSWRSLYKGNPRKSSQIQELLLKKKKRKMLLMVPVLIIWMQVSELNGQQIQQIPPSLLLQEGENFTMYCNSSSTLASFQWYKQRPGGSPVFLILVSGREVQKQERLAAQFGETRKDSFLHITAAQTADVGTYFCAGAQ
;
A
#
# COMPACT_ATOMS: atom_id res chain seq x y z
N MET A 1 11.07 87.58 20.45
CA MET A 1 12.18 87.74 19.49
C MET A 1 13.22 86.69 19.83
N CYS A 2 13.72 85.78 19.01
CA CYS A 2 13.64 85.39 17.60
C CYS A 2 13.88 83.85 17.61
N ASP A 3 13.83 83.01 16.58
CA ASP A 3 13.46 83.06 15.18
C ASP A 3 13.27 81.57 14.78
N ARG A 4 12.47 81.29 13.76
CA ARG A 4 12.44 79.95 13.13
C ARG A 4 13.30 80.03 11.87
N PRO A 5 14.43 79.31 11.75
CA PRO A 5 15.08 79.14 10.46
C PRO A 5 14.56 77.87 9.79
N GLN A 6 13.99 78.06 8.59
CA GLN A 6 13.90 77.02 7.57
C GLN A 6 15.31 76.63 7.06
N HIS A 7 15.36 75.52 6.33
CA HIS A 7 16.48 74.96 5.55
C HIS A 7 17.35 73.91 6.25
N PHE A 8 16.99 72.64 6.05
CA PHE A 8 17.96 71.61 5.65
C PHE A 8 17.26 70.59 4.73
N LEU A 9 17.13 70.95 3.45
CA LEU A 9 17.03 69.98 2.37
C LEU A 9 18.45 69.42 2.15
N GLY A 10 18.83 68.47 2.98
CA GLY A 10 20.18 67.87 2.98
C GLY A 10 20.12 66.35 2.85
N SER A 11 20.13 65.87 1.60
CA SER A 11 20.66 64.57 1.16
C SER A 11 20.42 63.33 2.05
N TRP A 12 19.21 62.75 1.96
CA TRP A 12 18.95 61.39 2.48
C TRP A 12 19.59 60.25 1.63
N ARG A 13 20.32 60.58 0.56
CA ARG A 13 20.94 59.59 -0.35
C ARG A 13 22.24 58.96 0.18
N SER A 14 22.77 59.41 1.31
CA SER A 14 24.06 58.94 1.82
C SER A 14 23.96 57.84 2.89
N LEU A 15 22.82 57.69 3.56
CA LEU A 15 22.65 56.72 4.65
C LEU A 15 22.07 55.36 4.22
N TYR A 16 21.56 55.24 2.99
CA TYR A 16 21.10 53.98 2.39
C TYR A 16 22.06 53.41 1.33
N LYS A 17 23.35 53.75 1.36
CA LYS A 17 24.36 53.04 0.57
C LYS A 17 24.77 51.75 1.29
N GLY A 18 23.85 50.78 1.33
CA GLY A 18 24.18 49.41 1.74
C GLY A 18 25.31 48.86 0.86
N ASN A 19 26.33 48.27 1.47
CA ASN A 19 27.49 47.73 0.76
C ASN A 19 27.06 46.57 -0.16
N PRO A 20 27.12 46.71 -1.50
CA PRO A 20 26.63 45.70 -2.43
C PRO A 20 27.38 44.37 -2.29
N ARG A 21 28.64 44.40 -1.84
CA ARG A 21 29.47 43.22 -1.55
C ARG A 21 29.00 42.42 -0.32
N LYS A 22 28.31 43.07 0.63
CA LYS A 22 27.74 42.44 1.83
C LYS A 22 26.38 41.80 1.51
N SER A 23 25.60 42.44 0.62
CA SER A 23 24.37 41.87 0.07
C SER A 23 24.63 40.60 -0.75
N SER A 24 25.70 40.58 -1.56
CA SER A 24 26.08 39.40 -2.33
C SER A 24 26.52 38.23 -1.42
N GLN A 25 27.29 38.50 -0.37
CA GLN A 25 27.67 37.47 0.62
C GLN A 25 26.48 36.88 1.37
N ILE A 26 25.50 37.70 1.77
CA ILE A 26 24.28 37.22 2.43
C ILE A 26 23.46 36.35 1.46
N GLN A 27 23.33 36.76 0.18
CA GLN A 27 22.64 35.98 -0.84
C GLN A 27 23.31 34.62 -1.07
N GLU A 28 24.65 34.57 -1.12
CA GLU A 28 25.40 33.31 -1.20
C GLU A 28 25.21 32.43 0.05
N LEU A 29 25.20 33.02 1.25
CA LEU A 29 24.96 32.29 2.50
C LEU A 29 23.54 31.73 2.55
N LEU A 30 22.54 32.50 2.11
CA LEU A 30 21.14 32.07 1.99
C LEU A 30 20.99 30.97 0.93
N LEU A 31 21.68 31.07 -0.20
CA LEU A 31 21.68 30.05 -1.24
C LEU A 31 22.36 28.77 -0.76
N LYS A 32 23.49 28.87 -0.04
CA LYS A 32 24.16 27.73 0.62
C LYS A 32 23.27 27.11 1.69
N LYS A 33 22.54 27.92 2.48
CA LYS A 33 21.59 27.44 3.50
C LYS A 33 20.36 26.77 2.86
N LYS A 34 19.82 27.30 1.77
CA LYS A 34 18.72 26.71 0.99
C LYS A 34 19.17 25.41 0.33
N LYS A 35 20.37 25.37 -0.25
CA LYS A 35 20.97 24.17 -0.84
C LYS A 35 21.25 23.10 0.21
N ARG A 36 21.79 23.46 1.39
CA ARG A 36 21.96 22.54 2.54
C ARG A 36 20.61 22.02 3.04
N LYS A 37 19.61 22.89 3.23
CA LYS A 37 18.25 22.48 3.61
C LYS A 37 17.64 21.53 2.58
N MET A 38 17.73 21.85 1.29
CA MET A 38 17.25 20.98 0.21
C MET A 38 18.00 19.65 0.17
N LEU A 39 19.32 19.66 0.34
CA LEU A 39 20.17 18.47 0.40
C LEU A 39 19.82 17.58 1.61
N LEU A 40 19.39 18.16 2.73
CA LEU A 40 18.94 17.42 3.91
C LEU A 40 17.50 16.88 3.76
N MET A 41 16.63 17.55 3.01
CA MET A 41 15.23 17.13 2.83
C MET A 41 15.06 16.00 1.81
N VAL A 42 15.91 15.94 0.78
CA VAL A 42 15.87 14.89 -0.26
C VAL A 42 16.02 13.46 0.31
N PRO A 43 17.03 13.13 1.15
CA PRO A 43 17.14 11.79 1.72
C PRO A 43 15.99 11.46 2.66
N VAL A 44 15.42 12.45 3.36
CA VAL A 44 14.20 12.25 4.17
C VAL A 44 13.03 11.84 3.26
N LEU A 45 12.78 12.55 2.15
CA LEU A 45 11.71 12.17 1.22
C LEU A 45 11.93 10.78 0.60
N ILE A 46 13.18 10.40 0.30
CA ILE A 46 13.51 9.07 -0.21
C ILE A 46 13.23 8.01 0.86
N ILE A 47 13.61 8.23 2.12
CA ILE A 47 13.32 7.30 3.23
C ILE A 47 11.81 7.09 3.38
N TRP A 48 10.98 8.14 3.25
CA TRP A 48 9.53 8.01 3.32
C TRP A 48 8.93 7.18 2.16
N MET A 49 9.54 7.22 0.97
CA MET A 49 9.11 6.40 -0.18
C MET A 49 9.53 4.93 -0.07
N GLN A 50 10.58 4.61 0.69
CA GLN A 50 11.08 3.23 0.84
C GLN A 50 10.36 2.43 1.95
N VAL A 51 9.52 3.07 2.77
CA VAL A 51 8.82 2.41 3.90
C VAL A 51 7.53 1.70 3.47
N SER A 52 7.09 1.80 2.21
CA SER A 52 5.85 1.17 1.72
C SER A 52 5.92 -0.34 1.45
N GLU A 53 7.07 -0.99 1.61
CA GLU A 53 7.24 -2.44 1.33
C GLU A 53 7.66 -3.26 2.55
N LEU A 54 7.11 -2.96 3.72
CA LEU A 54 7.30 -3.78 4.90
C LEU A 54 6.26 -4.91 4.95
N ASN A 55 6.63 -6.04 4.32
CA ASN A 55 6.18 -7.39 4.64
C ASN A 55 4.65 -7.66 4.56
N GLY A 56 4.09 -7.58 3.36
CA GLY A 56 2.71 -8.00 3.11
C GLY A 56 2.50 -9.51 3.28
N GLN A 57 1.29 -9.90 3.70
CA GLN A 57 0.85 -11.30 3.75
C GLN A 57 0.93 -11.91 2.34
N GLN A 58 1.77 -12.93 2.15
CA GLN A 58 1.87 -13.62 0.87
C GLN A 58 0.91 -14.81 0.86
N ILE A 59 0.01 -14.86 -0.12
CA ILE A 59 -0.90 -15.97 -0.36
C ILE A 59 -0.57 -16.61 -1.72
N GLN A 60 -0.43 -17.93 -1.75
CA GLN A 60 -0.16 -18.74 -2.93
C GLN A 60 -1.32 -19.73 -3.16
N GLN A 61 -1.92 -19.72 -4.36
CA GLN A 61 -3.02 -20.59 -4.73
C GLN A 61 -2.59 -21.64 -5.77
N ILE A 62 -3.07 -22.87 -5.63
CA ILE A 62 -2.69 -24.02 -6.48
C ILE A 62 -3.94 -24.90 -6.74
N PRO A 63 -4.19 -25.39 -7.96
CA PRO A 63 -3.49 -25.03 -9.20
C PRO A 63 -3.88 -23.61 -9.68
N PRO A 64 -3.04 -22.96 -10.51
CA PRO A 64 -3.37 -21.64 -11.07
C PRO A 64 -4.50 -21.67 -12.10
N SER A 65 -4.64 -22.79 -12.81
CA SER A 65 -5.74 -23.07 -13.73
C SER A 65 -5.98 -24.57 -13.81
N LEU A 66 -7.21 -24.96 -14.14
CA LEU A 66 -7.63 -26.34 -14.22
C LEU A 66 -8.78 -26.47 -15.21
N LEU A 67 -8.69 -27.45 -16.10
CA LEU A 67 -9.78 -27.83 -17.00
C LEU A 67 -10.39 -29.12 -16.45
N LEU A 68 -11.72 -29.14 -16.32
CA LEU A 68 -12.48 -30.25 -15.73
C LEU A 68 -13.66 -30.57 -16.62
N GLN A 69 -14.07 -31.83 -16.60
CA GLN A 69 -15.35 -32.27 -17.12
C GLN A 69 -16.45 -32.13 -16.07
N GLU A 70 -17.68 -31.97 -16.54
CA GLU A 70 -18.84 -31.95 -15.66
C GLU A 70 -18.96 -33.27 -14.88
N GLY A 71 -19.26 -33.18 -13.59
CA GLY A 71 -19.32 -34.32 -12.68
C GLY A 71 -17.98 -34.69 -12.02
N GLU A 72 -16.85 -34.14 -12.46
CA GLU A 72 -15.56 -34.37 -11.79
C GLU A 72 -15.47 -33.63 -10.45
N ASN A 73 -14.70 -34.20 -9.52
CA ASN A 73 -14.38 -33.55 -8.25
C ASN A 73 -13.05 -32.81 -8.39
N PHE A 74 -12.92 -31.67 -7.72
CA PHE A 74 -11.65 -30.94 -7.71
C PHE A 74 -11.35 -30.27 -6.39
N THR A 75 -10.06 -30.06 -6.13
CA THR A 75 -9.57 -29.40 -4.92
C THR A 75 -8.58 -28.30 -5.30
N MET A 76 -8.78 -27.14 -4.70
CA MET A 76 -7.85 -26.02 -4.76
C MET A 76 -7.25 -25.79 -3.37
N TYR A 77 -6.01 -25.35 -3.34
CA TYR A 77 -5.23 -25.12 -2.13
C TYR A 77 -4.81 -23.65 -2.07
N CYS A 78 -4.71 -23.15 -0.85
CA CYS A 78 -4.28 -21.81 -0.51
C CYS A 78 -3.25 -21.90 0.61
N ASN A 79 -2.05 -21.38 0.37
CA ASN A 79 -0.95 -21.33 1.34
C ASN A 79 -0.61 -19.90 1.66
N SER A 80 -0.31 -19.62 2.91
CA SER A 80 -0.02 -18.31 3.46
C SER A 80 1.36 -18.31 4.10
N SER A 81 2.12 -17.22 3.93
CA SER A 81 3.46 -17.08 4.53
C SER A 81 3.42 -17.07 6.07
N SER A 82 2.29 -16.69 6.67
CA SER A 82 2.08 -16.70 8.12
C SER A 82 0.72 -17.28 8.49
N THR A 83 0.58 -17.54 9.79
CA THR A 83 -0.64 -18.08 10.38
C THR A 83 -1.79 -17.08 10.26
N LEU A 84 -2.99 -17.59 9.95
CA LEU A 84 -4.20 -16.79 9.81
C LEU A 84 -5.26 -17.25 10.81
N ALA A 85 -6.08 -16.32 11.29
CA ALA A 85 -7.23 -16.60 12.13
C ALA A 85 -8.36 -17.26 11.34
N SER A 86 -8.56 -16.85 10.07
CA SER A 86 -9.53 -17.45 9.16
C SER A 86 -9.09 -17.40 7.70
N PHE A 87 -9.53 -18.38 6.91
CA PHE A 87 -9.50 -18.33 5.45
C PHE A 87 -10.90 -18.10 4.88
N GLN A 88 -10.95 -17.36 3.78
CA GLN A 88 -12.19 -17.05 3.05
C GLN A 88 -11.99 -17.41 1.59
N TRP A 89 -12.97 -18.11 1.03
CA TRP A 89 -12.99 -18.47 -0.37
C TRP A 89 -14.04 -17.68 -1.12
N TYR A 90 -13.68 -17.23 -2.31
CA TYR A 90 -14.52 -16.46 -3.21
C TYR A 90 -14.47 -17.04 -4.61
N LYS A 91 -15.51 -16.77 -5.40
CA LYS A 91 -15.58 -17.11 -6.81
C LYS A 91 -16.05 -15.92 -7.63
N GLN A 92 -15.38 -15.68 -8.73
CA GLN A 92 -15.71 -14.67 -9.70
C GLN A 92 -16.05 -15.35 -11.02
N ARG A 93 -17.26 -15.09 -11.52
CA ARG A 93 -17.61 -15.44 -12.91
C ARG A 93 -16.95 -14.45 -13.88
N PRO A 94 -16.68 -14.84 -15.14
CA PRO A 94 -16.18 -13.91 -16.14
C PRO A 94 -17.03 -12.64 -16.20
N GLY A 95 -16.40 -11.47 -16.06
CA GLY A 95 -17.07 -10.16 -16.06
C GLY A 95 -17.86 -9.80 -14.78
N GLY A 96 -17.87 -10.66 -13.77
CA GLY A 96 -18.53 -10.40 -12.49
C GLY A 96 -17.59 -9.88 -11.40
N SER A 97 -18.12 -9.62 -10.21
CA SER A 97 -17.33 -9.39 -9.00
C SER A 97 -17.09 -10.70 -8.22
N PRO A 98 -16.07 -10.77 -7.35
CA PRO A 98 -15.89 -11.88 -6.43
C PRO A 98 -17.11 -12.04 -5.50
N VAL A 99 -17.67 -13.24 -5.45
CA VAL A 99 -18.77 -13.61 -4.55
C VAL A 99 -18.25 -14.56 -3.49
N PHE A 100 -18.60 -14.30 -2.24
CA PHE A 100 -18.22 -15.15 -1.11
C PHE A 100 -18.80 -16.56 -1.25
N LEU A 101 -17.96 -17.57 -0.98
CA LEU A 101 -18.35 -18.97 -0.99
C LEU A 101 -18.44 -19.52 0.43
N ILE A 102 -17.31 -19.54 1.14
CA ILE A 102 -17.20 -20.20 2.45
C ILE A 102 -16.12 -19.55 3.30
N LEU A 103 -16.40 -19.45 4.61
CA LEU A 103 -15.47 -19.00 5.65
C LEU A 103 -15.01 -20.22 6.42
N VAL A 104 -13.71 -20.30 6.66
CA VAL A 104 -13.09 -21.34 7.46
C VAL A 104 -12.46 -20.69 8.68
N SER A 105 -13.04 -20.96 9.85
CA SER A 105 -12.56 -20.52 11.16
C SER A 105 -12.44 -21.75 12.06
N GLY A 106 -11.22 -22.12 12.48
CA GLY A 106 -10.98 -23.31 13.32
C GLY A 106 -10.72 -24.62 12.54
N ARG A 107 -10.51 -25.73 13.25
CA ARG A 107 -10.02 -26.98 12.61
C ARG A 107 -11.10 -27.86 11.99
N GLU A 108 -12.37 -27.53 12.20
CA GLU A 108 -13.48 -28.31 11.69
C GLU A 108 -13.66 -28.10 10.18
N VAL A 109 -14.04 -29.17 9.48
CA VAL A 109 -14.39 -29.10 8.06
C VAL A 109 -15.69 -28.33 7.92
N GLN A 110 -15.62 -27.19 7.26
CA GLN A 110 -16.80 -26.41 6.89
C GLN A 110 -17.38 -26.99 5.60
N LYS A 111 -18.67 -27.31 5.61
CA LYS A 111 -19.38 -27.86 4.44
C LYS A 111 -20.55 -26.98 4.08
N GLN A 112 -20.68 -26.70 2.80
CA GLN A 112 -21.82 -25.98 2.25
C GLN A 112 -22.17 -26.58 0.89
N GLU A 113 -23.31 -27.26 0.81
CA GLU A 113 -23.76 -28.00 -0.38
C GLU A 113 -22.67 -28.95 -0.92
N ARG A 114 -22.12 -28.66 -2.11
CA ARG A 114 -21.06 -29.41 -2.79
C ARG A 114 -19.65 -28.93 -2.43
N LEU A 115 -19.53 -27.93 -1.56
CA LEU A 115 -18.27 -27.34 -1.11
C LEU A 115 -17.85 -27.92 0.25
N ALA A 116 -16.57 -28.24 0.38
CA ALA A 116 -15.94 -28.54 1.66
C ALA A 116 -14.63 -27.78 1.77
N ALA A 117 -14.41 -27.10 2.88
CA ALA A 117 -13.18 -26.35 3.13
C ALA A 117 -12.70 -26.55 4.57
N GLN A 118 -11.38 -26.54 4.76
CA GLN A 118 -10.78 -26.74 6.08
C GLN A 118 -9.46 -26.00 6.18
N PHE A 119 -9.08 -25.69 7.41
CA PHE A 119 -7.72 -25.31 7.76
C PHE A 119 -6.78 -26.52 7.72
N GLY A 120 -5.57 -26.31 7.23
CA GLY A 120 -4.45 -27.19 7.52
C GLY A 120 -3.99 -27.08 8.96
N GLU A 121 -3.18 -28.05 9.40
CA GLU A 121 -2.79 -28.22 10.80
C GLU A 121 -2.11 -26.98 11.40
N THR A 122 -1.28 -26.31 10.58
CA THR A 122 -0.49 -25.14 10.97
C THR A 122 -1.27 -23.82 10.89
N ARG A 123 -2.52 -23.85 10.39
CA ARG A 123 -3.33 -22.66 10.06
C ARG A 123 -2.65 -21.67 9.10
N LYS A 124 -1.66 -22.14 8.34
CA LYS A 124 -1.04 -21.39 7.24
C LYS A 124 -1.61 -21.80 5.89
N ASP A 125 -2.45 -22.81 5.86
CA ASP A 125 -2.98 -23.36 4.63
C ASP A 125 -4.46 -23.72 4.78
N SER A 126 -5.17 -23.74 3.66
CA SER A 126 -6.55 -24.17 3.54
C SER A 126 -6.79 -24.79 2.17
N PHE A 127 -7.76 -25.70 2.10
CA PHE A 127 -8.25 -26.22 0.83
C PHE A 127 -9.74 -25.91 0.64
N LEU A 128 -10.16 -25.83 -0.62
CA LEU A 128 -11.54 -25.83 -1.05
C LEU A 128 -11.75 -27.01 -2.01
N HIS A 129 -12.60 -27.94 -1.62
CA HIS A 129 -13.00 -29.10 -2.39
C HIS A 129 -14.43 -28.91 -2.93
N ILE A 130 -14.63 -29.17 -4.21
CA ILE A 130 -15.93 -29.11 -4.87
C ILE A 130 -16.23 -30.49 -5.47
N THR A 131 -17.39 -31.04 -5.14
CA THR A 131 -17.86 -32.31 -5.70
C THR A 131 -18.78 -32.10 -6.89
N ALA A 132 -18.73 -33.04 -7.84
CA ALA A 132 -19.58 -33.07 -9.03
C ALA A 132 -19.67 -31.70 -9.72
N ALA A 133 -18.55 -31.23 -10.26
CA ALA A 133 -18.42 -29.91 -10.89
C ALA A 133 -19.51 -29.69 -11.94
N GLN A 134 -20.09 -28.49 -11.96
CA GLN A 134 -21.15 -28.10 -12.88
C GLN A 134 -20.68 -26.97 -13.80
N THR A 135 -21.39 -26.73 -14.90
CA THR A 135 -21.13 -25.56 -15.77
C THR A 135 -21.20 -24.22 -15.02
N ALA A 136 -22.05 -24.15 -13.99
CA ALA A 136 -22.12 -22.98 -13.10
C ALA A 136 -20.83 -22.75 -12.29
N ASP A 137 -19.97 -23.76 -12.12
CA ASP A 137 -18.72 -23.73 -11.33
C ASP A 137 -17.55 -23.08 -12.07
N VAL A 138 -17.69 -22.81 -13.37
CA VAL A 138 -16.69 -22.10 -14.16
C VAL A 138 -16.49 -20.69 -13.62
N GLY A 139 -15.23 -20.36 -13.33
CA GLY A 139 -14.84 -19.04 -12.83
C GLY A 139 -13.44 -19.03 -12.24
N THR A 140 -13.03 -17.85 -11.77
CA THR A 140 -11.78 -17.65 -11.05
C THR A 140 -12.06 -17.74 -9.55
N TYR A 141 -11.29 -18.54 -8.83
CA TYR A 141 -11.44 -18.71 -7.39
C TYR A 141 -10.33 -17.95 -6.66
N PHE A 142 -10.71 -17.23 -5.61
CA PHE A 142 -9.78 -16.44 -4.79
C PHE A 142 -9.81 -16.92 -3.35
N CYS A 143 -8.65 -16.88 -2.73
CA CYS A 143 -8.47 -17.12 -1.30
C CYS A 143 -8.00 -15.83 -0.63
N ALA A 144 -8.56 -15.53 0.54
CA ALA A 144 -8.12 -14.44 1.40
C ALA A 144 -7.94 -14.93 2.83
N GLY A 145 -7.01 -14.31 3.55
CA GLY A 145 -6.73 -14.58 4.95
C GLY A 145 -7.06 -13.37 5.82
N ALA A 146 -7.60 -13.62 7.01
CA ALA A 146 -7.66 -12.64 8.08
C ALA A 146 -6.66 -13.04 9.17
N GLN A 147 -5.86 -12.07 9.64
CA GLN A 147 -4.84 -12.26 10.67
C GLN A 147 -5.43 -12.05 12.06
#